data_AF-A0A3D5KZG8-F1
#
_entry.id   AF-A0A3D5KZG8-F1
#
_cell.length_a   1.000
_cell.length_b   1.000
_cell.length_c   1.000
_cell.angle_alpha   90.00
_cell.angle_beta   90.00
_cell.angle_gamma   90.00
#
_symmetry.space_group_name_H-M   'P 1'
#
loop_
_entity.id
_entity.type
_entity.pdbx_description
1 polymer ?
#
loop_
_entity_poly.entity_id
_entity_poly.type
_entity_poly.pdbx_seq_one_letter_code
_entity_poly.pdbx_strand_id
1 'polypeptide(L)'
;MPYKPKVPCKHPGCSELVEPGQKYCEKHKALHPEEIRSAAKRGYNARWRRESKKFLELHPLCQECLKEGIATPATVVDHIVPHRGDPKLFWDRSNWEALCKRHHDQKTRREDHNPTYHY
;
A
#
# COMPACT_ATOMS: atom_id res chain seq x y z
N MET A 1 -31.78 -6.08 -19.29
CA MET A 1 -30.57 -5.28 -18.96
C MET A 1 -29.37 -5.96 -19.61
N PRO A 2 -28.48 -5.27 -20.33
CA PRO A 2 -27.33 -5.92 -20.96
C PRO A 2 -26.35 -6.44 -19.90
N TYR A 3 -25.87 -7.68 -20.07
CA TYR A 3 -24.86 -8.27 -19.20
C TYR A 3 -23.49 -7.69 -19.53
N LYS A 4 -22.70 -7.35 -18.51
CA LYS A 4 -21.36 -6.81 -18.69
C LYS A 4 -20.38 -7.96 -19.00
N PRO A 5 -19.59 -7.90 -20.08
CA PRO A 5 -18.73 -9.01 -20.47
C PRO A 5 -17.66 -9.30 -19.42
N LYS A 6 -17.26 -10.57 -19.32
CA LYS A 6 -16.16 -11.00 -18.44
C LYS A 6 -14.86 -10.29 -18.83
N VAL A 7 -14.00 -10.06 -17.84
CA VAL A 7 -12.72 -9.35 -18.02
C VAL A 7 -11.54 -10.29 -17.80
N PRO A 8 -10.38 -10.08 -18.44
CA PRO A 8 -9.20 -10.91 -18.21
C PRO A 8 -8.68 -10.82 -16.77
N CYS A 9 -8.15 -11.93 -16.25
CA CYS A 9 -7.37 -11.96 -15.02
C CYS A 9 -6.15 -11.03 -15.16
N LYS A 10 -5.86 -10.22 -14.13
CA LYS A 10 -4.70 -9.31 -14.11
C LYS A 10 -3.37 -9.98 -13.78
N HIS A 11 -3.36 -11.27 -13.46
CA HIS A 11 -2.10 -11.97 -13.21
C HIS A 11 -1.30 -12.13 -14.51
N PRO A 12 0.00 -11.75 -14.55
CA PRO A 12 0.81 -11.87 -15.76
C PRO A 12 0.76 -13.29 -16.34
N GLY A 13 0.50 -13.40 -17.65
CA GLY A 13 0.45 -14.69 -18.35
C GLY A 13 -0.82 -15.52 -18.12
N CYS A 14 -1.81 -15.03 -17.37
CA CYS A 14 -3.08 -15.75 -17.17
C CYS A 14 -4.10 -15.40 -18.25
N SER A 15 -4.63 -16.41 -18.93
CA SER A 15 -5.68 -16.26 -19.96
C SER A 15 -7.12 -16.43 -19.43
N GLU A 16 -7.28 -16.69 -18.13
CA GLU A 16 -8.59 -16.95 -17.52
C GLU A 16 -9.43 -15.67 -17.41
N LEU A 17 -10.73 -15.78 -17.71
CA LEU A 17 -11.69 -14.67 -17.61
C LEU A 17 -12.40 -14.68 -16.26
N VAL A 18 -12.62 -13.50 -15.69
CA VAL A 18 -13.28 -13.29 -14.40
C VAL A 18 -14.50 -12.40 -14.54
N GLU A 19 -15.41 -12.49 -13.57
CA GLU A 19 -16.60 -11.65 -13.55
C GLU A 19 -16.25 -10.16 -13.39
N PRO A 20 -17.03 -9.25 -13.98
CA PRO A 20 -16.85 -7.81 -13.80
C PRO A 20 -16.77 -7.42 -12.32
N GLY A 21 -15.67 -6.76 -11.93
CA GLY A 21 -15.39 -6.37 -10.55
C GLY A 21 -14.40 -7.29 -9.82
N GLN A 22 -14.07 -8.46 -10.39
CA GLN A 22 -12.96 -9.29 -9.93
C GLN A 22 -11.66 -8.89 -10.68
N LYS A 23 -10.52 -8.93 -9.98
CA LYS A 23 -9.20 -8.68 -10.58
C LYS A 23 -8.46 -9.97 -10.95
N TYR A 24 -8.69 -11.04 -10.20
CA TYR A 24 -7.95 -12.31 -10.30
C TYR A 24 -8.91 -13.49 -10.32
N CYS A 25 -8.54 -14.56 -11.03
CA CYS A 25 -9.26 -15.84 -10.98
C CYS A 25 -8.99 -16.56 -9.65
N GLU A 26 -9.78 -17.59 -9.32
CA GLU A 26 -9.66 -18.30 -8.03
C GLU A 26 -8.23 -18.78 -7.73
N LYS A 27 -7.51 -19.23 -8.77
CA LYS A 27 -6.10 -19.66 -8.66
C LYS A 27 -5.17 -18.52 -8.21
N HIS A 28 -5.36 -17.33 -8.76
CA HIS A 28 -4.49 -16.19 -8.50
C HIS A 28 -4.97 -15.31 -7.35
N LYS A 29 -6.22 -15.45 -6.89
CA LYS A 29 -6.71 -14.72 -5.72
C LYS A 29 -5.82 -14.96 -4.50
N ALA A 30 -5.44 -16.22 -4.25
CA ALA A 30 -4.58 -16.57 -3.14
C ALA A 30 -3.17 -15.95 -3.22
N LEU A 31 -2.69 -15.65 -4.43
CA LEU A 31 -1.36 -15.06 -4.64
C LEU A 31 -1.32 -13.54 -4.47
N HIS A 32 -2.49 -12.86 -4.49
CA HIS A 32 -2.59 -11.41 -4.35
C HIS A 32 -3.44 -11.01 -3.15
N PRO A 33 -3.11 -11.47 -1.92
CA PRO A 33 -3.95 -11.24 -0.76
C PRO A 33 -4.01 -9.76 -0.35
N GLU A 34 -2.99 -8.96 -0.68
CA GLU A 34 -2.97 -7.51 -0.40
C GLU A 34 -3.95 -6.73 -1.29
N GLU A 35 -4.15 -7.13 -2.54
CA GLU A 35 -5.08 -6.44 -3.45
C GLU A 35 -6.55 -6.81 -3.21
N ILE A 36 -6.80 -7.92 -2.53
CA ILE A 36 -8.14 -8.46 -2.28
C ILE A 36 -8.64 -8.09 -0.90
N ARG A 37 -7.76 -8.07 0.11
CA ARG A 37 -8.15 -7.71 1.48
C ARG A 37 -8.56 -6.24 1.55
N SER A 38 -9.66 -5.99 2.27
CA SER A 38 -10.07 -4.62 2.57
C SER A 38 -8.96 -3.89 3.35
N ALA A 39 -8.92 -2.56 3.24
CA ALA A 39 -7.93 -1.75 3.96
C ALA A 39 -7.91 -2.05 5.47
N ALA A 40 -9.07 -2.25 6.08
CA ALA A 40 -9.18 -2.62 7.49
C ALA A 40 -8.54 -3.98 7.80
N LYS A 41 -8.73 -4.99 6.93
CA LYS A 41 -8.09 -6.31 7.06
C LYS A 41 -6.58 -6.28 6.84
N ARG A 42 -6.07 -5.26 6.13
CA ARG A 42 -4.63 -5.01 5.97
C ARG A 42 -3.98 -4.25 7.13
N GLY A 43 -4.77 -3.78 8.10
CA GLY A 43 -4.28 -3.06 9.28
C GLY A 43 -4.60 -1.56 9.29
N TYR A 44 -5.04 -0.99 8.16
CA TYR A 44 -5.43 0.42 8.03
C TYR A 44 -6.82 0.71 8.63
N ASN A 45 -6.95 0.45 9.93
CA ASN A 45 -8.19 0.59 10.69
C ASN A 45 -8.18 1.87 11.58
N ALA A 46 -9.14 1.99 12.50
CA ALA A 46 -9.21 3.14 13.41
C ALA A 46 -7.98 3.28 14.33
N ARG A 47 -7.36 2.15 14.74
CA ARG A 47 -6.11 2.17 15.51
C ARG A 47 -4.99 2.79 14.68
N TRP A 48 -4.86 2.40 13.41
CA TRP A 48 -3.84 2.98 12.52
C TRP A 48 -4.03 4.49 12.42
N ARG A 49 -5.24 4.96 12.10
CA ARG A 49 -5.54 6.40 12.00
C ARG A 49 -5.16 7.20 13.25
N ARG A 50 -5.36 6.63 14.44
CA ARG A 50 -5.00 7.28 15.70
C ARG A 50 -3.50 7.31 15.92
N GLU A 51 -2.82 6.19 15.72
CA GLU A 51 -1.38 6.09 15.97
C GLU A 51 -0.55 6.84 14.91
N SER A 52 -0.97 6.82 13.65
CA SER A 52 -0.32 7.57 12.57
C SER A 52 -0.46 9.08 12.78
N LYS A 53 -1.61 9.56 13.26
CA LYS A 53 -1.79 10.97 13.63
C LYS A 53 -0.81 11.39 14.73
N LYS A 54 -0.70 10.61 15.81
CA LYS A 54 0.27 10.87 16.89
C LYS A 54 1.71 10.86 16.38
N PHE A 55 2.03 9.96 15.46
CA PHE A 55 3.35 9.90 14.85
C PHE A 55 3.64 11.17 14.04
N LEU A 56 2.69 11.68 13.26
CA LEU A 56 2.83 12.95 12.53
C LEU A 56 2.96 14.17 13.45
N GLU A 57 2.31 14.16 14.62
CA GLU A 57 2.49 15.23 15.62
C GLU A 57 3.92 15.28 16.17
N LEU A 58 4.57 14.12 16.32
CA LEU A 58 5.98 14.02 16.75
C LEU A 58 6.98 14.22 15.59
N HIS A 59 6.54 13.95 14.36
CA HIS A 59 7.34 14.06 13.14
C HIS A 59 6.65 14.98 12.12
N PRO A 60 6.60 16.30 12.40
CA PRO A 60 5.78 17.23 11.62
C PRO A 60 6.33 17.53 10.23
N LEU A 61 7.58 17.14 9.94
CA LEU A 61 8.26 17.43 8.68
C LEU A 61 8.53 16.15 7.89
N CYS A 62 8.48 16.28 6.57
CA CYS A 62 8.83 15.22 5.63
C CYS A 62 10.32 14.86 5.78
N GLN A 63 10.61 13.60 6.11
CA GLN A 63 11.97 13.13 6.33
C GLN A 63 12.83 13.21 5.06
N GLU A 64 12.24 12.96 3.88
CA GLU A 64 12.95 13.10 2.60
C GLU A 64 13.21 14.56 2.24
N CYS A 65 12.25 15.47 2.47
CA CYS A 65 12.50 16.90 2.27
C CYS A 65 13.60 17.40 3.21
N LEU A 66 13.65 16.92 4.46
CA LEU A 66 14.70 17.30 5.41
C LEU A 66 16.10 16.88 4.92
N LYS A 67 16.23 15.69 4.31
CA LYS A 67 17.48 15.25 3.66
C LYS A 67 17.88 16.14 2.49
N GLU A 68 16.89 16.70 1.79
CA GLU A 68 17.07 17.70 0.71
C GLU A 68 17.33 19.12 1.25
N GLY A 69 17.34 19.34 2.57
CA GLY A 69 17.50 20.67 3.19
C GLY A 69 16.25 21.54 3.16
N ILE A 70 15.08 20.96 2.89
CA ILE A 70 13.80 21.64 2.72
C ILE A 70 12.86 21.29 3.88
N ALA A 71 12.33 22.29 4.57
CA ALA A 71 11.29 22.10 5.58
C ALA A 71 9.91 22.04 4.89
N THR A 72 9.34 20.84 4.72
CA THR A 72 7.98 20.64 4.21
C THR A 72 7.16 19.85 5.22
N PRO A 73 5.90 20.24 5.51
CA PRO A 73 5.03 19.47 6.39
C PRO A 73 4.84 18.02 5.90
N ALA A 74 4.94 17.06 6.81
CA ALA A 74 4.52 15.69 6.55
C ALA A 74 2.99 15.60 6.66
N THR A 75 2.37 14.86 5.73
CA THR A 75 0.91 14.68 5.68
C THR A 75 0.49 13.23 5.72
N VAL A 76 1.44 12.30 5.55
CA VAL A 76 1.18 10.86 5.53
C VAL A 76 2.29 10.12 6.27
N VAL A 77 1.90 9.04 6.95
CA VAL A 77 2.82 8.06 7.51
C VAL A 77 2.89 6.90 6.55
N ASP A 78 4.11 6.53 6.16
CA ASP A 78 4.39 5.39 5.30
C ASP A 78 5.28 4.37 6.01
N HIS A 79 5.37 3.16 5.46
CA HIS A 79 6.23 2.08 5.97
C HIS A 79 7.53 2.02 5.17
N ILE A 80 8.69 2.28 5.79
CA ILE A 80 10.02 2.29 5.12
C ILE A 80 10.24 0.99 4.33
N VAL A 81 9.96 -0.15 4.98
CA VAL A 81 9.89 -1.47 4.36
C VAL A 81 8.42 -1.86 4.21
N PRO A 82 7.94 -2.17 2.99
CA PRO A 82 6.57 -2.60 2.76
C PRO A 82 6.21 -3.82 3.61
N HIS A 83 5.16 -3.70 4.42
CA HIS A 83 4.80 -4.75 5.37
C HIS A 83 4.27 -6.03 4.71
N ARG A 84 3.70 -5.98 3.49
CA ARG A 84 3.19 -7.13 2.71
C ARG A 84 2.30 -8.10 3.51
N GLY A 85 1.52 -7.54 4.42
CA GLY A 85 0.64 -8.29 5.33
C GLY A 85 1.29 -8.82 6.61
N ASP A 86 2.58 -8.60 6.86
CA ASP A 86 3.24 -8.88 8.15
C ASP A 86 2.76 -7.87 9.22
N PRO A 87 2.02 -8.32 10.25
CA PRO A 87 1.52 -7.43 11.30
C PRO A 87 2.62 -6.86 12.18
N LYS A 88 3.74 -7.57 12.39
CA LYS A 88 4.85 -7.08 13.21
C LYS A 88 5.50 -5.89 12.53
N LEU A 89 5.82 -6.05 11.25
CA LEU A 89 6.42 -5.01 10.43
C LEU A 89 5.47 -3.82 10.20
N PHE A 90 4.16 -4.07 10.14
CA PHE A 90 3.14 -3.02 10.04
C PHE A 90 3.10 -2.12 11.29
N TRP A 91 3.19 -2.71 12.49
CA TRP A 91 3.09 -1.99 13.77
C TRP A 91 4.43 -1.56 14.36
N ASP A 92 5.54 -1.90 13.71
CA ASP A 92 6.87 -1.44 14.09
C ASP A 92 7.02 0.05 13.76
N ARG A 93 7.04 0.90 14.80
CA ARG A 93 7.23 2.35 14.64
C ARG A 93 8.60 2.73 14.09
N SER A 94 9.62 1.88 14.23
CA SER A 94 10.93 2.12 13.60
C SER A 94 10.88 1.93 12.10
N ASN A 95 9.87 1.20 11.61
CA ASN A 95 9.57 1.05 10.20
C ASN A 95 8.63 2.16 9.68
N TRP A 96 8.26 3.16 10.48
CA TRP A 96 7.39 4.25 10.04
C TRP A 96 8.22 5.47 9.62
N GLU A 97 7.77 6.14 8.56
CA GLU A 97 8.35 7.41 8.11
C GLU A 97 7.27 8.46 7.84
N ALA A 98 7.59 9.72 8.13
CA ALA A 98 6.70 10.86 7.89
C ALA A 98 7.07 11.51 6.56
N LEU A 99 6.13 11.52 5.61
CA LEU A 99 6.38 12.01 4.25
C LEU A 99 5.37 13.10 3.85
N CYS A 100 5.80 13.97 2.95
CA CYS A 100 4.88 14.81 2.18
C CYS A 100 4.24 13.97 1.06
N LYS A 101 3.12 14.45 0.51
CA LYS A 101 2.41 13.75 -0.56
C LYS A 101 3.28 13.44 -1.78
N ARG A 102 4.17 14.37 -2.17
CA ARG A 102 5.08 14.20 -3.31
C ARG A 102 6.02 13.00 -3.12
N HIS A 103 6.73 12.94 -1.99
CA HIS A 103 7.69 11.87 -1.73
C HIS A 103 7.01 10.52 -1.50
N HIS A 104 5.86 10.52 -0.81
CA HIS A 104 5.05 9.32 -0.67
C HIS A 104 4.66 8.75 -2.05
N ASP A 105 4.11 9.57 -2.94
CA ASP A 105 3.66 9.09 -4.26
C ASP A 105 4.84 8.64 -5.14
N GLN A 106 5.99 9.31 -5.02
CA GLN A 106 7.21 8.87 -5.69
C GLN A 106 7.67 7.49 -5.20
N LYS A 107 7.61 7.24 -3.88
CA LYS A 107 7.97 5.96 -3.28
C LYS A 107 6.99 4.87 -3.70
N THR A 108 5.69 5.08 -3.53
CA THR A 108 4.65 4.13 -3.99
C THR A 108 4.85 3.77 -5.46
N ARG A 109 5.14 4.76 -6.33
CA ARG A 109 5.40 4.49 -7.75
C ARG A 109 6.62 3.58 -7.96
N ARG A 110 7.71 3.79 -7.21
CA ARG A 110 8.93 2.97 -7.31
C ARG A 110 8.68 1.53 -6.86
N GLU A 111 7.92 1.35 -5.78
CA GLU A 111 7.57 0.04 -5.23
C GLU A 111 6.59 -0.72 -6.14
N ASP A 112 5.57 -0.05 -6.67
CA ASP A 112 4.56 -0.64 -7.55
C ASP A 112 5.10 -0.99 -8.95
N HIS A 113 6.11 -0.26 -9.47
CA HIS A 113 6.70 -0.56 -10.77
C HIS A 113 7.61 -1.80 -10.74
N ASN A 114 8.15 -2.17 -9.58
CA ASN A 114 9.02 -3.34 -9.44
C ASN A 114 8.63 -4.18 -8.22
N PRO A 115 7.46 -4.82 -8.23
CA PRO A 115 7.01 -5.63 -7.12
C PRO A 115 7.93 -6.84 -6.96
N THR A 116 8.75 -6.87 -5.91
CA THR A 116 9.54 -8.06 -5.58
C THR A 116 8.62 -9.12 -4.98
N TYR A 117 8.18 -10.10 -5.75
CA TYR A 117 7.41 -11.22 -5.19
C TYR A 117 8.39 -12.21 -4.54
N HIS A 118 8.24 -12.46 -3.24
CA HIS A 118 8.89 -13.58 -2.56
C HIS A 118 7.85 -14.68 -2.42
N TYR A 119 8.13 -15.85 -3.01
CA TYR A 119 7.29 -17.04 -3.01
C TYR A 119 7.64 -17.93 -1.81
#